data_AF-A0A2S1NHP6-F1
#
_entry.id   AF-A0A2S1NHP6-F1
#
_cell.length_a   1.000
_cell.length_b   1.000
_cell.length_c   1.000
_cell.angle_alpha   90.00
_cell.angle_beta   90.00
_cell.angle_gamma   90.00
#
_symmetry.space_group_name_H-M   'P 1'
#
loop_
_entity.id
_entity.type
_entity.pdbx_description
1 polymer ?
#
loop_
_entity_poly.entity_id
_entity_poly.type
_entity_poly.pdbx_seq_one_letter_code
_entity_poly.pdbx_strand_id
1 'polypeptide(L)' 'MRDLKTYLSVAPVLSTLWFGALAGLLIEINRFFPDALTFPFFSF' A
#
# COMPACT_ATOMS: atom_id res chain seq x y z
N MET A 1 -23.70 -0.83 -15.64
CA MET A 1 -22.48 -0.89 -14.81
C MET A 1 -21.90 0.49 -14.43
N ARG A 2 -22.60 1.61 -14.67
CA ARG A 2 -22.07 2.94 -14.33
C ARG A 2 -22.16 3.21 -12.83
N ASP A 3 -23.25 2.81 -12.19
CA ASP A 3 -23.51 3.03 -10.77
C ASP A 3 -22.55 2.26 -9.86
N LEU A 4 -22.15 1.05 -10.27
CA LEU A 4 -21.13 0.26 -9.57
C LEU A 4 -19.77 0.96 -9.59
N LYS A 5 -19.38 1.55 -10.73
CA LYS A 5 -18.13 2.32 -10.82
C LYS A 5 -18.18 3.58 -9.98
N THR A 6 -19.33 4.28 -9.95
CA THR A 6 -19.52 5.43 -9.06
C THR A 6 -19.39 5.03 -7.59
N TYR A 7 -19.98 3.90 -7.19
CA TYR A 7 -19.86 3.37 -5.83
C TYR A 7 -18.42 3.02 -5.44
N LEU A 8 -17.67 2.38 -6.33
CA LEU A 8 -16.25 2.07 -6.11
C LEU A 8 -15.38 3.34 -6.02
N SER A 9 -15.77 4.42 -6.70
CA SER A 9 -15.08 5.72 -6.64
C SER A 9 -15.47 6.57 -5.43
N VAL A 10 -16.37 6.11 -4.56
CA VAL A 10 -16.70 6.84 -3.32
C VAL A 10 -15.49 6.84 -2.39
N ALA A 11 -15.21 7.98 -1.76
CA ALA A 11 -13.98 8.22 -0.98
C ALA A 11 -13.60 7.10 0.02
N PRO A 12 -14.51 6.60 0.90
CA PRO A 12 -14.21 5.47 1.78
C PRO A 12 -13.88 4.15 1.05
N VAL A 13 -14.49 3.89 -0.10
CA VAL A 13 -14.25 2.63 -0.85
C VAL A 13 -12.91 2.68 -1.57
N LEU A 14 -12.62 3.81 -2.22
CA LEU A 14 -11.34 3.99 -2.90
C LEU A 14 -10.18 4.03 -1.89
N SER A 15 -10.37 4.69 -0.74
CA SER A 15 -9.34 4.75 0.30
C SER A 15 -9.05 3.39 0.94
N THR A 16 -10.06 2.56 1.20
CA THR A 16 -9.82 1.20 1.72
C THR A 16 -9.09 0.32 0.72
N LEU A 17 -9.40 0.43 -0.57
CA LEU A 17 -8.68 -0.28 -1.62
C LEU A 17 -7.23 0.19 -1.73
N TRP A 18 -7.01 1.51 -1.68
CA TRP A 18 -5.68 2.11 -1.74
C TRP A 18 -4.82 1.77 -0.52
N PHE A 19 -5.34 2.00 0.68
CA PHE A 19 -4.62 1.68 1.92
C PHE A 19 -4.45 0.18 2.12
N GLY A 20 -5.38 -0.65 1.64
CA GLY A 20 -5.21 -2.11 1.62
C GLY A 20 -4.03 -2.53 0.73
N ALA A 21 -3.94 -1.98 -0.48
CA ALA A 21 -2.81 -2.23 -1.38
C ALA A 21 -1.48 -1.70 -0.81
N LEU A 22 -1.49 -0.48 -0.26
CA LEU A 22 -0.32 0.15 0.35
C LEU A 22 0.15 -0.62 1.59
N ALA A 23 -0.76 -1.06 2.45
CA ALA A 23 -0.44 -1.89 3.60
C ALA A 23 0.17 -3.23 3.17
N GLY A 24 -0.43 -3.91 2.19
CA GLY A 24 0.12 -5.16 1.64
C GLY A 24 1.54 -4.97 1.10
N LEU A 25 1.77 -3.90 0.35
CA LEU A 25 3.11 -3.57 -0.15
C LEU A 25 4.12 -3.33 0.99
N LEU A 26 3.76 -2.54 2.00
CA LEU A 26 4.64 -2.28 3.14
C LEU A 26 4.95 -3.55 3.95
N ILE A 27 3.95 -4.41 4.14
CA ILE A 27 4.13 -5.70 4.82
C ILE A 27 5.11 -6.58 4.05
N GLU A 28 4.94 -6.70 2.74
CA GLU A 28 5.83 -7.53 1.92
C GLU A 28 7.25 -6.97 1.87
N ILE A 29 7.43 -5.64 1.82
CA ILE A 29 8.75 -5.01 1.92
C ILE A 29 9.43 -5.39 3.25
N ASN A 30 8.74 -5.25 4.38
CA ASN A 30 9.30 -5.61 5.69
C ASN A 30 9.46 -7.13 5.88
N ARG A 31 8.74 -7.96 5.10
CA ARG A 31 8.91 -9.42 5.08
C ARG A 31 10.17 -9.83 4.32
N PHE A 32 10.48 -9.19 3.19
CA PHE A 32 11.65 -9.50 2.37
C PHE A 32 12.93 -8.83 2.89
N PHE A 33 12.81 -7.64 3.48
CA PHE A 33 13.92 -6.87 4.06
C PHE A 33 13.61 -6.57 5.53
N PRO A 34 13.68 -7.58 6.41
CA PRO A 34 13.47 -7.37 7.83
C PRO A 34 14.57 -6.46 8.42
N ASP A 35 14.19 -5.69 9.43
CA ASP A 35 15.12 -4.92 10.28
C ASP A 35 15.95 -3.83 9.55
N ALA A 36 15.33 -3.12 8.60
CA ALA A 36 15.94 -1.98 7.91
C ALA A 36 15.98 -0.71 8.79
N LEU A 37 17.00 -0.59 9.65
CA LEU A 37 17.22 0.60 10.49
C LEU A 37 17.73 1.82 9.69
N THR A 38 18.51 1.57 8.64
CA THR A 38 19.06 2.57 7.72
C THR A 38 18.97 2.06 6.29
N PHE A 39 19.10 2.94 5.30
CA PHE A 39 19.16 2.53 3.90
C PHE A 39 20.58 2.02 3.56
N PRO A 40 20.78 0.70 3.35
CA PRO A 40 22.12 0.13 3.21
C PRO A 40 22.81 0.53 1.89
N PHE A 41 22.07 1.07 0.92
CA PHE A 41 22.60 1.48 -0.39
C PHE A 41 23.49 2.75 -0.34
N PHE A 42 23.44 3.51 0.76
CA PHE A 42 24.18 4.78 0.92
C PHE A 42 25.13 4.79 2.13
N SER A 43 25.33 3.63 2.78
CA SER A 43 26.28 3.50 3.89
C SER A 43 27.70 3.41 3.31
N PHE A 44 28.46 4.50 3.43
CA PHE A 44 29.92 4.53 3.18
C PHE A 44 30.68 4.02 4.40
#